data_AF-A0A959KTT5-F1
#
_entry.id   AF-A0A959KTT5-F1
#
_cell.length_a   1.000
_cell.length_b   1.000
_cell.length_c   1.000
_cell.angle_alpha   90.00
_cell.angle_beta   90.00
_cell.angle_gamma   90.00
#
_symmetry.space_group_name_H-M   'P 1'
#
loop_
_entity.id
_entity.type
_entity.pdbx_description
1 polymer ?
#
loop_
_entity_poly.entity_id
_entity_poly.type
_entity_poly.pdbx_seq_one_letter_code
_entity_poly.pdbx_strand_id
1 'polypeptide(L)'
;MKHHLPLLALAIALLTFSGARPADMETWGFFGHRRINRLAVFTLPPEMIGFFKQHIEFVTEHAVDPDKRRYATRHEAVRHYMDMDHWGVYPFPEIPRNWLDALAQYTEVGLVDTAGDTTWL
;
A
#
# COMPACT_ATOMS: atom_id res chain seq x y z
N MET A 1 50.14 23.70 21.59
CA MET A 1 49.43 22.44 21.26
C MET A 1 48.09 22.23 22.01
N LYS A 2 47.61 23.14 22.88
CA LYS A 2 46.36 22.95 23.66
C LYS A 2 45.12 23.68 23.13
N HIS A 3 45.26 24.59 22.16
CA HIS A 3 44.15 25.41 21.64
C HIS A 3 43.33 24.76 20.52
N HIS A 4 43.79 23.64 19.96
CA HIS A 4 43.09 22.93 18.88
C HIS A 4 42.08 21.90 19.41
N LEU A 5 42.22 21.47 20.67
CA LEU A 5 41.32 20.55 21.34
C LEU A 5 39.86 21.04 21.42
N PRO A 6 39.56 22.31 21.80
CA PRO A 6 38.18 22.79 21.84
C PRO A 6 37.56 22.96 20.45
N LEU A 7 38.36 23.32 19.44
CA LEU A 7 37.90 23.42 18.05
C LEU A 7 37.60 22.06 17.45
N LEU A 8 38.41 21.05 17.78
CA LEU A 8 38.17 19.66 17.40
C LEU A 8 36.90 19.11 18.08
N ALA A 9 36.72 19.40 19.37
CA ALA A 9 35.52 19.00 20.11
C ALA A 9 34.25 19.67 19.56
N LEU A 10 34.33 20.95 19.18
CA LEU A 10 33.22 21.69 18.56
C LEU A 10 32.90 21.16 17.15
N ALA A 11 33.93 20.85 16.35
CA ALA A 11 33.75 20.24 15.04
C ALA A 11 33.13 18.84 15.12
N ILE A 12 33.55 18.03 16.09
CA ILE A 12 32.95 16.72 16.38
C ILE A 12 31.49 16.88 16.83
N ALA A 13 31.18 17.86 17.69
CA ALA A 13 29.81 18.12 18.14
C ALA A 13 28.89 18.62 17.00
N LEU A 14 29.42 19.42 16.06
CA LEU A 14 28.69 19.86 14.87
C LEU A 14 28.45 18.72 13.86
N LEU A 15 29.42 17.80 13.73
CA LEU A 15 29.30 16.61 12.88
C LEU A 15 28.30 15.59 13.43
N THR A 16 28.16 15.45 14.76
CA THR A 16 27.15 14.57 15.37
C THR A 16 25.74 15.17 15.33
N PHE A 17 25.60 16.49 15.39
CA PHE A 17 24.28 17.14 15.32
C PHE A 17 23.67 17.15 13.91
N SER A 18 24.51 17.13 12.87
CA SER A 18 24.07 17.18 11.46
C SER A 18 23.53 15.83 10.92
N GLY A 19 23.66 14.75 11.70
CA GLY A 19 23.28 13.39 11.30
C GLY A 19 21.88 12.94 11.72
N ALA A 20 21.18 13.71 12.57
CA ALA A 20 19.81 13.40 12.96
C ALA A 20 18.85 13.80 11.84
N ARG A 21 18.78 12.99 10.78
CA ARG A 21 17.61 13.01 9.91
C ARG A 21 16.40 12.70 10.79
N PRO A 22 15.31 13.48 10.76
CA PRO A 22 14.07 13.01 11.36
C PRO A 22 13.85 11.62 10.78
N ALA A 23 13.74 10.60 11.63
CA ALA A 23 13.37 9.27 11.18
C ALA A 23 12.15 9.46 10.30
N ASP A 24 12.23 9.01 9.04
CA ASP A 24 11.09 9.06 8.14
C ASP A 24 9.92 8.50 8.94
N MET A 25 8.97 9.37 9.29
CA MET A 25 7.78 8.91 9.99
C MET A 25 7.15 7.95 9.01
N GLU A 26 7.27 6.64 9.26
CA GLU A 26 6.56 5.63 8.49
C GLU A 26 5.07 5.95 8.62
N THR A 27 4.57 6.70 7.65
CA THR A 27 3.16 7.09 7.49
C THR A 27 2.31 5.88 7.12
N TRP A 28 2.98 4.76 6.81
CA TRP A 28 2.46 3.49 6.36
C TRP A 28 2.79 2.37 7.36
N GLY A 29 2.45 1.12 7.01
CA GLY A 29 2.50 -0.01 7.93
C GLY A 29 1.25 -0.10 8.80
N PHE A 30 1.34 -0.82 9.92
CA PHE A 30 0.15 -1.18 10.69
C PHE A 30 -0.63 0.04 11.22
N PHE A 31 0.09 1.10 11.59
CA PHE A 31 -0.52 2.35 12.02
C PHE A 31 -1.29 3.04 10.87
N GLY A 32 -0.65 3.15 9.69
CA GLY A 32 -1.26 3.78 8.51
C GLY A 32 -2.55 3.08 8.09
N HIS A 33 -2.52 1.75 7.96
CA HIS A 33 -3.70 0.95 7.60
C HIS A 33 -4.86 1.13 8.58
N ARG A 34 -4.56 1.11 9.89
CA ARG A 34 -5.56 1.37 10.96
C ARG A 34 -6.14 2.78 10.84
N ARG A 35 -5.26 3.79 10.70
CA ARG A 35 -5.67 5.20 10.67
C ARG A 35 -6.56 5.49 9.46
N ILE A 36 -6.18 5.00 8.28
CA ILE A 36 -6.96 5.17 7.04
C ILE A 36 -8.35 4.53 7.19
N ASN A 37 -8.44 3.27 7.62
CA ASN A 37 -9.73 2.58 7.77
C ASN A 37 -10.62 3.28 8.80
N ARG A 38 -10.07 3.72 9.94
CA ARG A 38 -10.83 4.47 10.94
C ARG A 38 -11.39 5.78 10.37
N LEU A 39 -10.59 6.52 9.61
CA LEU A 39 -11.03 7.80 9.05
C LEU A 39 -12.02 7.62 7.89
N ALA A 40 -11.87 6.57 7.08
CA ALA A 40 -12.78 6.25 5.99
C ALA A 40 -14.22 6.04 6.46
N VAL A 41 -14.43 5.53 7.68
CA VAL A 41 -15.78 5.40 8.26
C VAL A 41 -16.51 6.75 8.33
N PHE A 42 -15.80 7.84 8.56
CA PHE A 42 -16.39 9.19 8.64
C PHE A 42 -16.63 9.83 7.27
N THR A 43 -16.17 9.22 6.18
CA THR A 43 -16.43 9.66 4.81
C THR A 43 -17.55 8.87 4.13
N LEU A 44 -18.16 7.93 4.85
CA LEU A 44 -19.25 7.10 4.33
C LEU A 44 -20.56 7.90 4.21
N PRO A 45 -21.42 7.53 3.24
CA PRO A 45 -22.73 8.14 3.10
C PRO A 45 -23.64 7.80 4.30
N PRO A 46 -24.68 8.62 4.57
CA PRO A 46 -25.57 8.46 5.73
C PRO A 46 -26.19 7.07 5.88
N GLU A 47 -26.48 6.40 4.77
CA GLU A 47 -27.09 5.07 4.71
C GLU A 47 -26.13 3.97 5.21
N MET A 48 -24.82 4.21 5.17
CA MET A 48 -23.78 3.24 5.56
C MET A 48 -23.12 3.57 6.90
N ILE A 49 -22.93 4.86 7.20
CA ILE A 49 -22.11 5.30 8.34
C ILE A 49 -22.62 4.75 9.68
N GLY A 50 -23.94 4.57 9.85
CA GLY A 50 -24.53 4.04 11.08
C GLY A 50 -23.95 2.68 11.48
N PHE A 51 -23.93 1.73 10.54
CA PHE A 51 -23.37 0.40 10.74
C PHE A 51 -21.85 0.44 11.00
N PHE A 52 -21.10 1.10 10.11
CA PHE A 52 -19.63 1.09 10.20
C PHE A 52 -19.10 1.84 11.42
N LYS A 53 -19.78 2.90 11.87
CA LYS A 53 -19.41 3.63 13.08
C LYS A 53 -19.61 2.79 14.34
N GLN A 54 -20.65 1.94 14.40
CA GLN A 54 -20.84 0.99 15.49
C GLN A 54 -19.73 -0.07 15.54
N HIS A 55 -19.13 -0.41 14.40
CA HIS A 55 -18.06 -1.41 14.27
C HIS A 55 -16.67 -0.80 13.98
N ILE A 56 -16.47 0.47 14.32
CA ILE A 56 -15.26 1.21 13.92
C ILE A 56 -13.97 0.60 14.49
N GLU A 57 -14.00 0.08 15.71
CA GLU A 57 -12.83 -0.58 16.31
C GLU A 57 -12.50 -1.88 15.59
N PHE A 58 -13.51 -2.69 15.25
CA PHE A 58 -13.32 -3.95 14.52
C PHE A 58 -12.64 -3.70 13.16
N VAL A 59 -13.19 -2.82 12.32
CA VAL A 59 -12.59 -2.55 11.00
C VAL A 59 -11.21 -1.89 11.12
N THR A 60 -10.98 -1.09 12.17
CA THR A 60 -9.66 -0.51 12.45
C THR A 60 -8.66 -1.60 12.78
N GLU A 61 -8.95 -2.47 13.76
CA GLU A 61 -8.03 -3.51 14.24
C GLU A 61 -7.68 -4.54 13.16
N HIS A 62 -8.66 -4.90 12.33
CA HIS A 62 -8.53 -5.89 11.26
C HIS A 62 -7.96 -5.32 9.94
N ALA A 63 -7.73 -4.00 9.85
CA ALA A 63 -7.14 -3.36 8.67
C ALA A 63 -5.75 -3.88 8.27
N VAL A 64 -5.03 -4.53 9.20
CA VAL A 64 -3.65 -5.00 9.04
C VAL A 64 -3.54 -6.52 8.87
N ASP A 65 -4.68 -7.22 8.87
CA ASP A 65 -4.69 -8.67 8.76
C ASP A 65 -4.09 -9.20 7.44
N PRO A 66 -4.23 -8.51 6.28
CA PRO A 66 -3.47 -8.85 5.08
C PRO A 66 -1.96 -8.85 5.29
N ASP A 67 -1.42 -7.81 5.93
CA ASP A 67 0.01 -7.70 6.21
C ASP A 67 0.50 -8.75 7.21
N LYS A 68 -0.29 -9.04 8.25
CA LYS A 68 0.03 -10.09 9.22
C LYS A 68 0.17 -11.47 8.57
N ARG A 69 -0.66 -11.78 7.56
CA ARG A 69 -0.63 -13.07 6.85
C ARG A 69 0.28 -13.06 5.62
N ARG A 70 1.05 -11.99 5.38
CA ARG A 70 1.98 -11.85 4.25
C ARG A 70 2.90 -13.06 4.07
N TYR A 71 3.37 -13.64 5.18
CA TYR A 71 4.29 -14.79 5.17
C TYR A 71 3.58 -16.14 5.37
N ALA A 72 2.26 -16.15 5.53
CA ALA A 72 1.49 -17.39 5.66
C ALA A 72 1.40 -18.15 4.32
N THR A 73 1.52 -17.43 3.19
CA THR A 73 1.55 -18.01 1.84
C THR A 73 2.38 -17.15 0.91
N ARG A 74 3.13 -17.80 0.01
CA ARG A 74 3.89 -17.12 -1.06
C ARG A 74 3.04 -16.21 -1.94
N HIS A 75 1.72 -16.44 -1.97
CA HIS A 75 0.79 -15.71 -2.82
C HIS A 75 0.25 -14.42 -2.18
N GLU A 76 0.45 -14.18 -0.88
CA GLU A 76 -0.11 -12.98 -0.23
C GLU A 76 0.75 -11.74 -0.50
N ALA A 77 2.07 -11.87 -0.44
CA ALA A 77 2.98 -10.73 -0.57
C ALA A 77 2.80 -9.95 -1.90
N VAL A 78 2.49 -10.66 -3.00
CA VAL A 78 2.27 -10.05 -4.32
C VAL A 78 0.94 -9.30 -4.43
N ARG A 79 0.03 -9.43 -3.46
CA ARG A 79 -1.27 -8.74 -3.45
C ARG A 79 -1.21 -7.33 -2.86
N HIS A 80 -0.08 -6.94 -2.29
CA HIS A 80 0.07 -5.67 -1.56
C HIS A 80 0.66 -4.54 -2.41
N TYR A 81 0.94 -4.81 -3.69
CA TYR A 81 1.40 -3.82 -4.65
C TYR A 81 0.88 -4.17 -6.05
N MET A 82 0.95 -3.21 -6.95
CA MET A 82 0.75 -3.40 -8.38
C MET A 82 1.97 -2.82 -9.07
N ASP A 83 2.61 -3.64 -9.92
CA ASP A 83 3.68 -3.16 -10.80
C ASP A 83 3.04 -2.46 -11.99
N MET A 84 3.09 -1.12 -11.98
CA MET A 84 2.50 -0.29 -13.01
C MET A 84 3.31 -0.29 -14.31
N ASP A 85 4.63 -0.52 -14.23
CA ASP A 85 5.52 -0.49 -15.40
C ASP A 85 5.26 -1.68 -16.33
N HIS A 86 4.65 -2.75 -15.81
CA HIS A 86 4.14 -3.85 -16.62
C HIS A 86 3.06 -3.41 -17.63
N TRP A 87 2.30 -2.36 -17.30
CA TRP A 87 1.11 -1.94 -18.05
C TRP A 87 1.32 -0.68 -18.91
N GLY A 88 2.53 -0.12 -18.92
CA GLY A 88 2.87 1.02 -19.77
C GLY A 88 3.84 1.99 -19.09
N VAL A 89 3.87 3.23 -19.60
CA VAL A 89 4.71 4.30 -19.06
C VAL A 89 3.81 5.45 -18.60
N TYR A 90 4.12 6.06 -17.45
CA TYR A 90 3.42 7.25 -16.96
C TYR A 90 3.29 8.31 -18.09
N PRO A 91 2.09 8.87 -18.35
CA PRO A 91 0.90 8.89 -17.50
C PRO A 91 -0.08 7.70 -17.64
N PHE A 92 0.35 6.60 -18.27
CA PHE A 92 -0.44 5.40 -18.55
C PHE A 92 -1.74 5.69 -19.34
N PRO A 93 -1.62 6.30 -20.54
CA PRO A 93 -2.80 6.61 -21.35
C PRO A 93 -3.50 5.35 -21.88
N GLU A 94 -2.79 4.22 -22.01
CA GLU A 94 -3.33 2.94 -22.49
C GLU A 94 -4.06 2.13 -21.41
N ILE A 95 -3.92 2.49 -20.13
CA ILE A 95 -4.59 1.78 -19.03
C ILE A 95 -6.02 2.33 -18.88
N PRO A 96 -7.06 1.50 -19.11
CA PRO A 96 -8.43 1.94 -19.00
C PRO A 96 -8.78 2.36 -17.58
N ARG A 97 -9.54 3.45 -17.46
CA ARG A 97 -9.99 3.98 -16.17
C ARG A 97 -11.39 3.52 -15.79
N ASN A 98 -12.13 2.95 -16.74
CA ASN A 98 -13.44 2.34 -16.51
C ASN A 98 -13.33 0.82 -16.49
N TRP A 99 -14.14 0.18 -15.65
CA TRP A 99 -14.15 -1.27 -15.51
C TRP A 99 -14.49 -2.00 -16.81
N LEU A 100 -15.47 -1.52 -17.58
CA LEU A 100 -15.89 -2.18 -18.83
C LEU A 100 -14.80 -2.14 -19.90
N ASP A 101 -14.07 -1.03 -20.01
CA ASP A 101 -12.97 -0.88 -20.96
C ASP A 101 -11.80 -1.81 -20.57
N ALA A 102 -11.50 -1.90 -19.27
CA ALA A 102 -10.50 -2.85 -18.75
C ALA A 102 -10.91 -4.30 -19.01
N LEU A 103 -12.18 -4.64 -18.83
CA LEU A 103 -12.72 -5.96 -19.13
C LEU A 103 -12.57 -6.25 -20.63
N ALA A 104 -12.97 -5.31 -21.49
CA ALA A 104 -12.87 -5.49 -22.94
C ALA A 104 -11.42 -5.68 -23.42
N GLN A 105 -10.45 -5.02 -22.79
CA GLN A 105 -9.04 -5.09 -23.19
C GLN A 105 -8.29 -6.30 -22.63
N TYR A 106 -8.59 -6.74 -21.40
CA TYR A 106 -7.78 -7.73 -20.67
C TYR A 106 -8.52 -9.03 -20.34
N THR A 107 -9.77 -9.21 -20.76
CA THR A 107 -10.47 -10.48 -20.54
C THR A 107 -10.02 -11.51 -21.58
N GLU A 108 -9.48 -12.62 -21.10
CA GLU A 108 -9.30 -13.82 -21.91
C GLU A 108 -10.62 -14.61 -21.92
N VAL A 109 -11.09 -14.97 -23.11
CA VAL A 109 -12.29 -15.81 -23.28
C VAL A 109 -11.84 -17.22 -23.60
N GLY A 110 -12.30 -18.19 -22.82
CA GLY A 110 -12.10 -19.62 -23.08
C GLY A 110 -13.44 -20.31 -23.33
N LEU A 111 -13.42 -21.36 -24.14
CA LEU A 111 -14.50 -22.32 -24.30
C LEU A 111 -14.14 -23.61 -23.58
N VAL A 112 -15.13 -24.27 -22.99
CA VAL A 112 -15.02 -25.66 -22.56
C VAL A 112 -15.69 -26.50 -23.64
N ASP A 113 -14.93 -27.42 -24.24
CA ASP A 113 -15.45 -28.28 -25.29
C ASP A 113 -16.34 -29.41 -24.70
N THR A 114 -16.91 -30.23 -25.57
CA THR A 114 -17.77 -31.35 -25.15
C THR A 114 -17.01 -32.48 -24.45
N ALA A 115 -15.67 -32.51 -24.54
CA ALA A 115 -14.82 -33.44 -23.81
C ALA A 115 -14.46 -32.91 -22.40
N GLY A 116 -14.77 -31.64 -22.10
CA GLY A 116 -14.44 -30.98 -20.84
C GLY A 116 -13.07 -30.29 -20.86
N ASP A 117 -12.45 -30.15 -22.04
CA ASP A 117 -11.16 -29.50 -22.22
C ASP A 117 -11.34 -27.99 -22.48
N THR A 118 -10.43 -27.17 -21.94
CA THR A 118 -10.46 -25.71 -22.10
C THR A 118 -9.67 -25.29 -23.35
N THR A 119 -10.32 -24.59 -24.27
CA THR A 119 -9.68 -23.96 -25.44
C THR A 119 -9.80 -22.44 -25.34
N TRP A 120 -8.68 -21.73 -25.41
CA TRP A 120 -8.67 -20.27 -25.43
C TRP A 120 -9.06 -19.73 -26.81
N LEU A 121 -9.87 -18.66 -26.85
CA LEU A 121 -10.23 -17.92 -28.06
C LEU A 121 -9.28 -16.74 -28.31
#